data_AF-A0A7H4PC34-F1
#
_entry.id   AF-A0A7H4PC34-F1
#
_cell.length_a   1.000
_cell.length_b   1.000
_cell.length_c   1.000
_cell.angle_alpha   90.00
_cell.angle_beta   90.00
_cell.angle_gamma   90.00
#
_symmetry.space_group_name_H-M   'P 1'
#
loop_
_entity.id
_entity.type
_entity.pdbx_description
1 polymer ?
#
loop_
_entity_poly.entity_id
_entity_poly.type
_entity_poly.pdbx_seq_one_letter_code
_entity_poly.pdbx_strand_id
1 'polypeptide(L)' 'MIGNDVSIGSGATILAVSICDGVVIGAGSVVTKSITEKGVWAGNPAKLLRQL' A
#
# COMPACT_ATOMS: atom_id res chain seq x y z
N MET A 1 -6.35 8.59 -3.84
CA MET A 1 -7.33 7.67 -4.47
C MET A 1 -6.96 6.25 -4.08
N ILE A 2 -7.91 5.40 -3.72
CA ILE A 2 -7.67 3.99 -3.41
C ILE A 2 -8.44 3.18 -4.46
N GLY A 3 -7.74 2.27 -5.14
CA GLY A 3 -8.31 1.38 -6.15
C GLY A 3 -9.23 0.30 -5.56
N ASN A 4 -9.66 -0.60 -6.42
CA ASN A 4 -10.48 -1.76 -6.05
C ASN A 4 -9.62 -2.88 -5.44
N ASP A 5 -10.23 -3.72 -4.60
CA ASP A 5 -9.59 -4.88 -3.98
C ASP A 5 -8.29 -4.57 -3.22
N VAL A 6 -8.24 -3.39 -2.59
CA VAL A 6 -7.13 -2.97 -1.73
C VAL A 6 -7.39 -3.40 -0.29
N SER A 7 -6.43 -4.13 0.30
CA SER A 7 -6.46 -4.48 1.72
C SER A 7 -5.47 -3.60 2.49
N ILE A 8 -5.94 -2.95 3.57
CA ILE A 8 -5.13 -2.03 4.38
C ILE A 8 -5.04 -2.56 5.80
N GLY A 9 -3.83 -2.93 6.22
CA GLY A 9 -3.55 -3.41 7.56
C GLY A 9 -3.73 -2.33 8.63
N SER A 10 -4.04 -2.77 9.85
CA SER A 10 -4.25 -1.89 11.00
C SER A 10 -3.07 -0.93 11.23
N GLY A 11 -3.38 0.32 11.55
CA GLY A 11 -2.39 1.35 11.87
C GLY A 11 -1.51 1.78 10.67
N ALA A 12 -1.87 1.43 9.44
CA ALA A 12 -1.20 1.97 8.26
C ALA A 12 -1.55 3.45 8.07
N THR A 13 -0.54 4.27 7.75
CA THR A 13 -0.69 5.69 7.43
C THR A 13 -0.47 5.89 5.94
N ILE A 14 -1.46 6.43 5.25
CA ILE A 14 -1.42 6.70 3.81
C ILE A 14 -1.38 8.22 3.61
N LEU A 15 -0.30 8.74 3.02
CA LEU A 15 -0.20 10.16 2.68
C LEU A 15 -1.09 10.50 1.46
N ALA A 16 -1.07 11.75 0.99
CA ALA A 16 -1.85 12.20 -0.17
C ALA A 16 -1.34 11.58 -1.49
N VAL A 17 -1.57 10.27 -1.66
CA VAL A 17 -1.07 9.44 -2.76
C VAL A 17 -2.20 8.62 -3.39
N SER A 18 -1.89 7.94 -4.49
CA SER A 18 -2.80 7.00 -5.16
C SER A 18 -2.31 5.56 -5.01
N ILE A 19 -3.23 4.63 -4.81
CA ILE A 19 -2.96 3.18 -4.73
C ILE A 19 -3.77 2.50 -5.82
N CYS A 20 -3.11 1.71 -6.69
CA CYS A 20 -3.78 0.93 -7.73
C CYS A 20 -4.51 -0.29 -7.17
N ASP A 21 -5.20 -1.01 -8.05
CA ASP A 21 -6.04 -2.15 -7.68
C ASP A 21 -5.23 -3.36 -7.16
N GLY A 22 -5.82 -4.16 -6.29
CA GLY A 22 -5.27 -5.45 -5.82
C GLY A 22 -4.04 -5.34 -4.91
N VAL A 23 -3.85 -4.19 -4.27
CA VAL A 23 -2.71 -3.92 -3.37
C VAL A 23 -3.02 -4.38 -1.95
N VAL A 24 -2.03 -5.00 -1.29
CA VAL A 24 -2.08 -5.31 0.15
C VAL A 24 -1.07 -4.43 0.88
N ILE A 25 -1.54 -3.57 1.79
CA ILE A 25 -0.70 -2.76 2.67
C ILE A 25 -0.59 -3.45 4.03
N GLY A 26 0.63 -3.77 4.47
CA GLY A 26 0.87 -4.37 5.78
C GLY A 26 0.52 -3.44 6.95
N ALA A 27 0.24 -4.01 8.12
CA ALA A 27 -0.02 -3.24 9.33
C ALA A 27 1.16 -2.32 9.72
N GLY A 28 0.86 -1.13 10.24
CA GLY A 28 1.87 -0.14 10.65
C GLY A 28 2.68 0.50 9.52
N SER A 29 2.32 0.26 8.25
CA SER A 29 3.07 0.79 7.10
C SER A 29 2.83 2.29 6.90
N VAL A 30 3.83 3.01 6.40
CA VAL A 30 3.69 4.42 6.01
C VAL A 30 3.89 4.56 4.51
N VAL A 31 2.79 4.76 3.79
CA VAL A 31 2.78 4.89 2.34
C VAL A 31 3.05 6.34 1.96
N THR A 32 4.31 6.60 1.60
CA THR A 32 4.80 7.96 1.28
C THR A 32 4.83 8.27 -0.21
N LYS A 33 4.61 7.27 -1.08
CA LYS A 33 4.60 7.40 -2.54
C LYS A 33 3.42 6.64 -3.13
N SER A 34 2.91 7.11 -4.27
CA SER A 34 1.85 6.41 -5.00
C SER A 34 2.30 5.01 -5.40
N ILE A 35 1.39 4.04 -5.25
CA ILE A 35 1.59 2.64 -5.61
C ILE A 35 0.90 2.42 -6.95
N THR A 36 1.72 2.14 -7.98
CA THR A 36 1.27 1.88 -9.35
C THR A 36 1.33 0.41 -9.72
N GLU A 37 1.87 -0.44 -8.84
CA GLU A 37 2.05 -1.87 -9.07
C GLU A 37 1.34 -2.69 -8.00
N LYS A 38 0.52 -3.65 -8.45
CA LYS A 38 -0.16 -4.63 -7.62
C LYS A 38 0.86 -5.46 -6.84
N GLY A 39 0.60 -5.69 -5.56
CA GLY A 39 1.50 -6.48 -4.72
C GLY A 39 1.27 -6.29 -3.23
N VAL A 40 2.13 -6.92 -2.44
CA VAL A 40 2.19 -6.72 -0.99
C VAL A 40 3.25 -5.67 -0.69
N TRP A 41 2.82 -4.57 -0.09
CA TRP A 41 3.64 -3.44 0.32
C TRP A 41 3.65 -3.32 1.84
N ALA A 42 4.81 -3.14 2.46
CA ALA A 42 4.89 -2.89 3.89
C ALA A 42 6.10 -2.08 4.31
N GLY A 43 6.06 -1.56 5.54
CA GLY A 43 7.17 -0.85 6.19
C GLY A 43 6.98 0.67 6.26
N ASN A 44 7.96 1.35 6.87
CA ASN A 44 8.01 2.79 7.00
C ASN A 44 9.41 3.30 6.55
N PRO A 45 9.56 3.84 5.33
CA PRO A 45 8.53 3.97 4.29
C PRO A 45 8.16 2.61 3.67
N ALA A 46 6.92 2.50 3.18
CA ALA A 46 6.40 1.27 2.56
C ALA A 46 7.17 0.92 1.29
N LYS A 47 7.53 -0.35 1.14
CA LYS A 47 8.23 -0.91 -0.04
C LYS A 47 7.51 -2.16 -0.53
N LEU A 48 7.61 -2.42 -1.83
CA LEU A 48 7.12 -3.66 -2.43
C LEU A 48 7.92 -4.84 -1.88
N LEU A 49 7.24 -5.78 -1.22
CA LEU A 49 7.83 -7.01 -0.71
C LEU A 49 7.59 -8.20 -1.64
N ARG A 50 6.45 -8.21 -2.36
CA ARG A 50 6.07 -9.29 -3.26
C ARG A 50 5.10 -8.84 -4.33
N GLN A 51 5.33 -9.25 -5.58
CA GLN A 51 4.39 -9.06 -6.69
C GLN A 51 3.27 -10.12 -6.66
N LEU A 52 2.07 -9.73 -7.10
CA LEU A 52 0.81 -10.51 -7.04
C LEU A 52 0.13 -10.61 -8.40
#